data_AF-A0A383BZV6-F1
#
_entry.id   AF-A0A383BZV6-F1
#
_cell.length_a   1.000
_cell.length_b   1.000
_cell.length_c   1.000
_cell.angle_alpha   90.00
_cell.angle_beta   90.00
_cell.angle_gamma   90.00
#
_symmetry.space_group_name_H-M   'P 1'
#
loop_
_entity.id
_entity.type
_entity.pdbx_description
1 polymer ?
#
loop_
_entity_poly.entity_id
_entity_poly.type
_entity_poly.pdbx_seq_one_letter_code
_entity_poly.pdbx_strand_id
1 'polypeptide(L)' 'MHEVKVFDSSGRLKKVISPQTLNIRSKQQMETPSMFRRNKKGGMPWSISSKNQTKTDTQ' A
#
# COMPACT_ATOMS: atom_id res chain seq x y z
N MET A 1 11.54 10.65 12.84
CA MET A 1 11.32 10.09 11.48
C MET A 1 10.03 10.68 10.93
N HIS A 2 9.98 11.09 9.67
CA HIS A 2 8.76 11.64 9.07
C HIS A 2 7.89 10.54 8.49
N GLU A 3 6.58 10.62 8.67
CA GLU A 3 5.60 9.66 8.16
C GLU A 3 4.69 10.32 7.13
N VAL A 4 4.22 9.52 6.17
CA VAL A 4 3.31 9.95 5.11
C VAL A 4 2.06 9.09 5.14
N LYS A 5 0.90 9.74 5.27
CA LYS A 5 -0.42 9.11 5.18
C LYS A 5 -0.84 9.01 3.71
N VAL A 6 -1.15 7.80 3.25
CA VAL A 6 -1.63 7.54 1.89
C VAL A 6 -3.10 7.18 1.96
N PHE A 7 -3.91 7.92 1.20
CA PHE A 7 -5.36 7.73 1.13
C PHE A 7 -5.75 6.98 -0.15
N ASP A 8 -6.88 6.28 -0.11
CA ASP A 8 -7.49 5.71 -1.31
C ASP A 8 -8.30 6.75 -2.09
N SER A 9 -8.91 6.35 -3.21
CA SER A 9 -9.73 7.25 -4.04
C SER A 9 -11.03 7.69 -3.35
N SER A 10 -11.42 7.05 -2.24
CA SER A 10 -12.56 7.44 -1.40
C SER A 10 -12.15 8.37 -0.23
N GLY A 11 -10.87 8.77 -0.16
CA GLY A 11 -10.36 9.62 0.92
C GLY A 11 -10.14 8.88 2.24
N ARG A 12 -10.24 7.55 2.27
CA ARG A 12 -10.00 6.75 3.48
C ARG A 12 -8.51 6.43 3.62
N LEU A 13 -8.02 6.46 4.86
CA LEU A 13 -6.62 6.16 5.14
C LEU A 13 -6.33 4.71 4.73
N LYS A 14 -5.47 4.55 3.73
CA LYS A 14 -5.13 3.23 3.19
C LYS A 14 -3.89 2.66 3.86
N LYS A 15 -2.86 3.49 4.08
CA LYS A 15 -1.61 3.10 4.75
C LYS A 15 -0.80 4.31 5.21
N VAL A 16 0.09 4.10 6.17
CA VAL A 16 1.13 5.05 6.56
C VAL A 16 2.48 4.48 6.11
N ILE A 17 3.32 5.30 5.45
CA ILE A 17 4.62 4.89 4.90
C ILE A 17 5.68 5.94 5.14
N SER A 18 6.95 5.58 4.94
CA SER A 18 8.05 6.55 4.93
C SER A 18 8.07 7.36 3.61
N PRO A 19 8.65 8.58 3.62
CA PRO A 19 8.86 9.38 2.41
C PRO A 19 9.71 8.66 1.34
N GLN A 20 10.68 7.85 1.77
CA GLN A 20 11.51 7.06 0.84
C GLN A 20 10.67 6.04 0.07
N THR A 21 9.77 5.33 0.76
CA THR A 21 8.85 4.39 0.12
C THR A 21 7.90 5.08 -0.86
N LEU A 22 7.45 6.32 -0.55
CA LEU A 22 6.64 7.11 -1.47
C LEU A 22 7.40 7.41 -2.77
N ASN A 23 8.66 7.86 -2.66
CA ASN A 23 9.49 8.21 -3.80
C ASN A 23 9.75 6.99 -4.72
N ILE A 24 10.14 5.85 -4.12
CA ILE A 24 10.33 4.59 -4.87
C ILE A 24 9.07 4.22 -5.65
N ARG A 25 7.90 4.31 -5.00
CA ARG A 25 6.62 4.00 -5.65
C ARG A 25 6.31 4.94 -6.81
N SER A 26 6.60 6.24 -6.65
CA SER A 26 6.43 7.24 -7.72
C SER A 26 7.29 6.90 -8.92
N LYS A 27 8.56 6.51 -8.71
CA LYS A 27 9.45 6.09 -9.80
C LYS A 27 8.92 4.85 -10.52
N GLN A 28 8.49 3.84 -9.77
CA GLN A 28 7.92 2.62 -10.35
C GLN A 28 6.66 2.89 -11.16
N GLN A 29 5.81 3.84 -10.74
CA GLN A 29 4.62 4.23 -11.52
C GLN A 29 4.99 4.89 -12.85
N MET A 30 6.07 5.66 -12.91
CA MET A 30 6.56 6.28 -14.14
C MET A 30 7.22 5.24 -15.07
N GLU A 31 8.03 4.35 -14.52
CA GLU A 31 8.78 3.33 -15.28
C GLU A 31 7.89 2.18 -15.76
N THR A 32 6.99 1.69 -14.90
CA THR A 32 6.12 0.52 -15.17
C THR A 32 4.66 0.78 -14.76
N PRO A 33 3.96 1.72 -15.41
CA PRO A 33 2.59 2.11 -15.03
C PRO A 33 1.57 0.95 -15.11
N SER A 34 1.82 -0.05 -15.96
CA SER A 34 0.97 -1.23 -16.14
C SER A 34 0.81 -2.07 -14.85
N MET A 35 1.81 -2.05 -13.95
CA MET A 35 1.78 -2.74 -12.66
C MET A 35 0.75 -2.14 -11.69
N PHE A 36 0.38 -0.88 -11.89
CA PHE A 36 -0.54 -0.13 -11.01
C PHE A 36 -1.94 0.02 -11.59
N ARG A 37 -2.21 -0.52 -12.78
CA ARG A 37 -3.55 -0.53 -13.37
C ARG A 37 -4.46 -1.48 -12.59
N ARG A 38 -5.64 -0.99 -12.18
CA ARG A 38 -6.68 -1.73 -11.44
C ARG A 38 -7.24 -2.94 -12.20
N ASN A 39 -7.00 -3.04 -13.51
CA ASN A 39 -7.75 -3.92 -14.41
C ASN A 39 -7.04 -5.26 -14.69
N LYS A 40 -6.13 -5.72 -13.82
CA LYS A 40 -5.63 -7.10 -13.89
C LYS A 40 -6.73 -8.07 -13.46
N LYS A 41 -7.71 -8.31 -14.34
CA LYS A 41 -8.52 -9.54 -14.31
C LYS A 41 -7.54 -10.70 -14.53
N GLY A 42 -7.16 -11.42 -13.48
CA GLY A 42 -6.50 -12.73 -13.60
C GLY A 42 -5.04 -12.87 -13.17
N GLY A 43 -4.47 -11.94 -12.40
CA GLY A 43 -3.17 -12.19 -11.75
C GLY A 43 -3.39 -12.72 -10.33
N MET A 44 -3.14 -14.02 -10.12
CA MET A 44 -3.07 -14.79 -8.86
C MET A 44 -3.23 -13.98 -7.55
N PRO A 45 -4.06 -14.41 -6.58
CA PRO A 45 -3.99 -13.85 -5.24
C PRO A 45 -2.59 -14.18 -4.72
N TRP A 46 -1.68 -13.21 -4.74
CA TRP A 46 -0.52 -13.26 -3.86
C TRP A 46 -1.12 -13.35 -2.49
N SER A 47 -1.04 -14.57 -1.95
CA SER A 47 -1.53 -14.99 -0.66
C SER A 47 -1.43 -13.80 0.27
N ILE A 48 -2.58 -13.25 0.66
CA ILE A 48 -2.64 -12.36 1.80
C ILE A 48 -2.21 -13.25 2.96
N SER A 49 -0.91 -13.31 3.23
CA SER A 49 -0.43 -13.73 4.53
C SER A 49 -0.88 -12.60 5.45
N SER A 50 -2.09 -12.75 5.97
CA SER A 50 -2.56 -12.07 7.15
C SER A 50 -1.65 -12.49 8.30
N LYS A 51 -0.45 -11.93 8.35
CA LYS A 51 0.41 -11.99 9.52
C LYS A 51 0.36 -10.63 10.20
N ASN A 52 -0.15 -10.70 11.43
CA ASN A 52 -0.06 -9.74 12.51
C ASN A 52 -1.28 -8.81 12.69
N GLN A 53 -2.42 -9.41 13.05
CA GLN A 53 -3.18 -8.85 14.16
C GLN A 53 -2.62 -9.43 15.46
N THR A 54 -1.80 -8.65 16.14
CA THR A 54 -1.44 -8.79 17.55
C THR A 54 -1.08 -7.34 17.94
N LYS A 55 -1.71 -6.69 18.92
CA LYS A 55 -1.94 -7.10 20.30
C LYS A 55 -3.07 -6.23 20.90
N THR A 56 -3.90 -6.87 21.72
CA THR A 56 -4.51 -6.42 22.99
C THR A 56 -4.34 -4.94 23.37
N ASP A 57 -5.45 -4.28 23.68
CA ASP A 57 -5.48 -3.27 24.75
C ASP A 57 -6.66 -3.56 25.68
N THR A 58 -6.32 -3.92 26.91
CA THR A 58 -7.19 -4.09 28.06
C THR A 58 -7.33 -2.73 28.73
N GLN A 59 -8.57 -2.27 28.96
CA GLN A 59 -8.95 -1.48 30.15
C GLN A 59 -10.36 -1.87 30.56
#